data_AF-A0A2A2W7N5-F1
#
_entry.id   AF-A0A2A2W7N5-F1
#
_cell.length_a   1.000
_cell.length_b   1.000
_cell.length_c   1.000
_cell.angle_alpha   90.00
_cell.angle_beta   90.00
_cell.angle_gamma   90.00
#
_symmetry.space_group_name_H-M   'P 1'
#
loop_
_entity.id
_entity.type
_entity.pdbx_description
1 polymer ?
#
loop_
_entity_poly.entity_id
_entity_poly.type
_entity_poly.pdbx_seq_one_letter_code
_entity_poly.pdbx_strand_id
1 'polypeptide(L)'
;MTADATQDPSDAPQDEGPGCMPAILASMVLMGIVGFLTCGVMTWLIFDKQDELALRSMRGSFIPAVEQSLLEPEEKAATVKLLNTFADELERGRLEGWQASGVMQRMTRLPVLQWGQIRAIEKFVDDHPDQFSADDSLQFDRLRKGVERNKITTIDFVHILTPVLQSDPGNEEAQLVEPLTVDAVREVVQRARTSADRGEIEPTPKDDVGIDTLVRRQIEAGIQKGTY
;
A
#
# COMPACT_ATOMS: atom_id res chain seq x y z
N MET A 1 55.58 80.90 43.23
CA MET A 1 54.33 81.23 43.96
C MET A 1 53.41 81.81 42.91
N THR A 2 52.43 81.09 42.39
CA THR A 2 51.24 80.58 43.08
C THR A 2 50.79 79.25 42.47
N ALA A 3 50.22 78.40 43.33
CA ALA A 3 49.48 77.21 42.94
C ALA A 3 48.13 77.63 42.34
N ASP A 4 47.61 76.83 41.41
CA ASP A 4 46.17 76.59 41.38
C ASP A 4 45.91 75.12 41.06
N ALA A 5 44.97 74.57 41.82
CA ALA A 5 44.60 73.17 41.87
C ALA A 5 43.32 72.95 41.06
N THR A 6 42.95 71.66 40.94
CA THR A 6 41.59 71.19 40.57
C THR A 6 41.30 71.29 39.06
N GLN A 7 40.80 70.28 38.34
CA GLN A 7 39.88 69.20 38.67
C GLN A 7 40.16 67.98 37.77
N ASP A 8 40.21 66.80 38.38
CA ASP A 8 39.63 65.61 37.74
C ASP A 8 38.10 65.85 37.69
N PRO A 9 37.44 65.62 36.54
CA PRO A 9 36.57 64.47 36.59
C PRO A 9 36.43 63.76 35.24
N SER A 10 36.43 62.44 35.32
CA SER A 10 35.30 61.59 34.93
C SER A 10 35.76 60.39 34.11
N ASP A 11 36.39 59.42 34.78
CA ASP A 11 36.14 58.02 34.45
C ASP A 11 34.64 57.76 34.65
N ALA A 12 33.87 57.90 33.57
CA ALA A 12 32.58 57.25 33.49
C ALA A 12 32.84 55.76 33.31
N PRO A 13 32.32 54.87 34.18
CA PRO A 13 32.38 53.45 33.89
C PRO A 13 31.61 53.24 32.59
N GLN A 14 32.32 52.83 31.53
CA GLN A 14 31.65 52.22 30.39
C GLN A 14 31.03 50.93 30.91
N ASP A 15 29.75 50.99 31.26
CA ASP A 15 28.91 49.81 31.39
C ASP A 15 28.99 49.07 30.06
N GLU A 16 29.86 48.05 29.99
CA GLU A 16 29.76 46.97 29.02
C GLU A 16 28.44 46.25 29.30
N GLY A 17 27.35 46.84 28.82
CA GLY A 17 26.04 46.22 28.82
C GLY A 17 26.15 44.84 28.16
N PRO A 18 25.38 43.83 28.64
CA PRO A 18 25.57 42.44 28.24
C PRO A 18 25.55 42.33 26.72
N GLY A 19 26.71 42.05 26.12
CA GLY A 19 26.92 42.08 24.68
C GLY A 19 25.90 41.21 23.96
N CYS A 20 25.52 41.51 22.72
CA CYS A 20 24.38 40.92 22.00
C CYS A 20 24.38 39.38 21.82
N MET A 21 25.41 38.67 22.30
CA MET A 21 25.55 37.20 22.24
C MET A 21 24.39 36.42 22.89
N PRO A 22 23.88 36.76 24.09
CA PRO A 22 22.71 36.10 24.68
C PRO A 22 21.44 36.34 23.87
N ALA A 23 21.30 37.49 23.22
CA ALA A 23 20.16 37.78 22.36
C ALA A 23 20.19 36.94 21.07
N ILE A 24 21.38 36.77 20.46
CA ILE A 24 21.57 35.91 19.29
C ILE A 24 21.31 34.45 19.65
N LEU A 25 21.85 33.96 20.76
CA LEU A 25 21.59 32.60 21.25
C LEU A 25 20.11 32.37 21.56
N ALA A 26 19.46 33.30 22.26
CA ALA A 26 18.02 33.22 22.54
C ALA A 26 17.20 33.20 21.24
N SER A 27 17.58 34.00 20.23
CA SER A 27 16.91 34.03 18.94
C SER A 27 17.06 32.72 18.15
N MET A 28 18.24 32.08 18.17
CA MET A 28 18.45 30.77 17.55
C MET A 28 17.66 29.67 18.25
N VAL A 29 17.60 29.69 19.59
CA VAL A 29 16.80 28.73 20.36
C VAL A 29 15.31 28.89 20.06
N LEU A 30 14.80 30.12 20.03
CA LEU A 30 13.42 30.40 19.66
C LEU A 30 13.10 29.95 18.23
N MET A 31 14.00 30.19 17.28
CA MET A 31 13.83 29.76 15.89
C MET A 31 13.86 28.24 15.74
N GLY A 32 14.69 27.54 16.53
CA GLY A 32 14.68 26.08 16.63
C GLY A 32 13.38 25.51 17.19
N ILE A 33 12.81 26.14 18.23
CA ILE A 33 11.51 25.77 18.80
C ILE A 33 10.40 25.97 17.76
N VAL A 34 10.39 27.10 17.05
CA VAL A 34 9.43 27.36 15.96
C VAL A 34 9.58 26.33 14.83
N GLY A 35 10.81 25.96 14.47
CA GLY A 35 11.07 24.89 13.50
C GLY A 35 10.51 23.54 13.93
N PHE A 36 10.66 23.18 15.21
CA PHE A 36 10.11 21.92 15.75
C PHE A 36 8.58 21.92 15.77
N LEU A 37 7.95 23.03 16.17
CA LEU A 37 6.50 23.18 16.18
C LEU A 37 5.91 23.12 14.76
N THR A 38 6.54 23.80 13.80
CA THR A 38 6.11 23.78 12.40
C THR A 38 6.25 22.40 11.76
N CYS A 39 7.31 21.66 12.09
CA CYS A 39 7.44 20.25 11.69
C CYS A 39 6.30 19.40 12.28
N GLY A 40 6.02 19.54 13.58
CA GLY A 40 4.91 18.84 14.23
C GLY A 40 3.54 19.15 13.60
N VAL A 41 3.28 20.44 13.29
CA VAL A 41 2.04 20.86 12.62
C VAL A 41 1.95 20.31 11.20
N MET A 42 3.03 20.33 10.42
CA MET A 42 3.02 19.74 9.08
C MET A 42 2.77 18.23 9.13
N THR A 43 3.43 17.53 10.04
CA THR A 43 3.21 16.09 10.25
C THR A 43 1.77 15.82 10.65
N TRP A 44 1.20 16.60 11.58
CA TRP A 44 -0.21 16.47 11.96
C TRP A 44 -1.16 16.73 10.79
N LEU A 45 -0.94 17.78 10.00
CA LEU A 45 -1.73 18.07 8.79
C LEU A 45 -1.62 16.98 7.72
N ILE A 46 -0.47 16.32 7.59
CA ILE A 46 -0.30 15.18 6.68
C ILE A 46 -1.13 14.00 7.18
N PHE A 47 -1.06 13.68 8.48
CA PHE A 47 -1.81 12.57 9.07
C PHE A 47 -3.33 12.80 9.03
N ASP A 48 -3.80 14.02 9.26
CA ASP A 48 -5.22 14.40 9.18
C ASP A 48 -5.81 14.14 7.77
N LYS A 49 -4.99 14.29 6.72
CA LYS A 49 -5.41 14.05 5.33
C LYS A 49 -5.26 12.61 4.86
N GLN A 50 -4.63 11.72 5.63
CA GLN A 50 -4.42 10.33 5.21
C GLN A 50 -5.76 9.59 5.06
N ASP A 51 -6.71 9.85 5.95
CA ASP A 51 -8.02 9.19 5.92
C ASP A 51 -8.84 9.64 4.71
N GLU A 52 -8.78 10.93 4.35
CA GLU A 52 -9.42 11.47 3.14
C GLU A 52 -8.83 10.85 1.87
N LEU A 53 -7.51 10.74 1.78
CA LEU A 53 -6.82 10.12 0.64
C LEU A 53 -7.11 8.62 0.53
N ALA A 54 -7.11 7.90 1.66
CA ALA A 54 -7.45 6.48 1.70
C ALA A 54 -8.91 6.25 1.29
N LEU A 55 -9.84 7.08 1.78
CA LEU A 55 -11.25 7.02 1.40
C LEU A 55 -11.44 7.31 -0.09
N ARG A 56 -10.77 8.35 -0.61
CA ARG A 56 -10.79 8.69 -2.04
C ARG A 56 -10.22 7.57 -2.90
N SER A 57 -9.12 6.95 -2.50
CA SER A 57 -8.54 5.81 -3.22
C SER A 57 -9.46 4.60 -3.21
N MET A 58 -10.03 4.28 -2.05
CA MET A 58 -10.92 3.13 -1.88
C MET A 58 -12.21 3.29 -2.69
N ARG A 59 -12.95 4.39 -2.50
CA ARG A 59 -14.23 4.63 -3.18
C ARG A 59 -14.07 5.06 -4.63
N GLY A 60 -13.04 5.83 -4.95
CA GLY A 60 -12.86 6.45 -6.25
C GLY A 60 -12.15 5.57 -7.28
N SER A 61 -11.39 4.56 -6.85
CA SER A 61 -10.59 3.72 -7.75
C SER A 61 -10.70 2.24 -7.42
N PHE A 62 -10.38 1.82 -6.19
CA PHE A 62 -10.23 0.39 -5.90
C PHE A 62 -11.56 -0.38 -5.89
N ILE A 63 -12.62 0.13 -5.26
CA ILE A 63 -13.94 -0.53 -5.28
C ILE A 63 -14.50 -0.61 -6.71
N PRO A 64 -14.54 0.47 -7.51
CA PRO A 64 -14.96 0.39 -8.91
C PRO A 64 -14.16 -0.62 -9.75
N ALA A 65 -12.84 -0.68 -9.53
CA ALA A 65 -11.98 -1.67 -10.18
C ALA A 65 -12.37 -3.11 -9.82
N VAL A 66 -12.64 -3.40 -8.54
CA VAL A 66 -13.14 -4.72 -8.11
C VAL A 66 -14.51 -5.04 -8.73
N GLU A 67 -15.40 -4.05 -8.82
CA GLU A 67 -16.72 -4.23 -9.47
C GLU A 67 -16.58 -4.60 -10.96
N GLN A 68 -15.60 -4.02 -11.65
CA GLN A 68 -15.31 -4.27 -13.07
C GLN A 68 -14.43 -5.50 -13.32
N SER A 69 -13.79 -6.05 -12.28
CA SER A 69 -12.89 -7.20 -12.38
C SER A 69 -13.56 -8.49 -12.86
N LEU A 70 -12.74 -9.49 -13.20
CA LEU A 70 -13.19 -10.84 -13.59
C LEU A 70 -13.52 -11.76 -12.40
N LEU A 71 -13.73 -11.23 -11.20
CA LEU A 71 -14.15 -12.03 -10.05
C LEU A 71 -15.53 -12.66 -10.29
N GLU A 72 -15.71 -13.87 -9.77
CA GLU A 72 -17.01 -14.55 -9.76
C GLU A 72 -18.07 -13.68 -9.06
N PRO A 73 -19.34 -13.67 -9.51
CA PRO A 73 -20.33 -12.71 -9.03
C PRO A 73 -20.53 -12.69 -7.51
N GLU A 74 -20.56 -13.85 -6.87
CA GLU A 74 -20.74 -13.97 -5.42
C GLU A 74 -19.52 -13.46 -4.65
N GLU A 75 -18.31 -13.85 -5.09
CA GLU A 75 -17.04 -13.45 -4.50
C GLU A 75 -16.78 -11.94 -4.67
N LYS A 76 -17.12 -11.40 -5.85
CA LYS A 76 -17.11 -9.97 -6.15
C LYS A 76 -18.04 -9.21 -5.21
N ALA A 77 -19.29 -9.63 -5.09
CA ALA A 77 -20.27 -8.96 -4.23
C ALA A 77 -19.83 -8.98 -2.75
N ALA A 78 -19.29 -10.11 -2.27
CA ALA A 78 -18.75 -10.24 -0.93
C ALA A 78 -17.55 -9.31 -0.69
N THR A 79 -16.61 -9.25 -1.64
CA THR A 79 -15.42 -8.40 -1.58
C THR A 79 -15.80 -6.91 -1.58
N VAL A 80 -16.66 -6.49 -2.51
CA VAL A 80 -17.16 -5.11 -2.60
C VAL A 80 -17.87 -4.69 -1.32
N LYS A 81 -18.66 -5.59 -0.70
CA LYS A 81 -19.31 -5.32 0.58
C LYS A 81 -18.29 -5.10 1.72
N LEU A 82 -17.23 -5.91 1.79
CA LEU A 82 -16.17 -5.75 2.79
C LEU A 82 -15.45 -4.40 2.62
N LEU A 83 -15.06 -4.06 1.39
CA LEU A 83 -14.38 -2.80 1.09
C LEU A 83 -15.26 -1.58 1.37
N ASN A 84 -16.56 -1.63 1.02
CA ASN A 84 -17.50 -0.57 1.37
C ASN A 84 -17.69 -0.43 2.89
N THR A 85 -17.74 -1.55 3.63
CA THR A 85 -17.83 -1.52 5.09
C THR A 85 -16.62 -0.85 5.70
N PHE A 86 -15.41 -1.18 5.23
CA PHE A 86 -14.18 -0.53 5.66
C PHE A 86 -14.17 0.98 5.32
N ALA A 87 -14.55 1.35 4.09
CA ALA A 87 -14.66 2.75 3.68
C ALA A 87 -15.66 3.54 4.53
N ASP A 88 -16.80 2.94 4.85
CA ASP A 88 -17.82 3.50 5.75
C ASP A 88 -17.30 3.72 7.18
N GLU A 89 -16.48 2.82 7.70
CA GLU A 89 -15.87 2.96 9.03
C GLU A 89 -14.83 4.08 9.06
N LEU A 90 -14.02 4.19 8.00
CA LEU A 90 -13.07 5.27 7.81
C LEU A 90 -13.77 6.63 7.72
N GLU A 91 -14.81 6.74 6.89
CA GLU A 91 -15.60 7.96 6.71
C GLU A 91 -16.29 8.43 7.99
N ARG A 92 -16.71 7.48 8.85
CA ARG A 92 -17.32 7.78 10.16
C ARG A 92 -16.29 8.09 11.25
N GLY A 93 -14.99 8.13 10.94
CA GLY A 93 -13.92 8.36 11.91
C GLY A 93 -13.81 7.28 12.98
N ARG A 94 -14.20 6.04 12.65
CA ARG A 94 -14.15 4.89 13.59
C ARG A 94 -12.83 4.15 13.59
N LEU A 95 -11.94 4.50 12.65
CA LEU A 95 -10.61 3.94 12.50
C LEU A 95 -9.58 5.03 12.73
N GLU A 96 -8.50 4.69 13.43
CA GLU A 96 -7.34 5.57 13.56
C GLU A 96 -6.48 5.52 12.29
N GLY A 97 -5.77 6.60 11.97
CA GLY A 97 -5.00 6.69 10.71
C GLY A 97 -3.96 5.59 10.49
N TRP A 98 -3.39 5.03 11.56
CA TRP A 98 -2.48 3.88 11.46
C TRP A 98 -3.21 2.58 11.07
N GLN A 99 -4.47 2.41 11.48
CA GLN A 99 -5.31 1.28 11.10
C GLN A 99 -5.68 1.37 9.62
N ALA A 100 -6.09 2.56 9.16
CA ALA A 100 -6.38 2.83 7.76
C ALA A 100 -5.16 2.56 6.88
N SER A 101 -3.99 3.08 7.28
CA SER A 101 -2.72 2.84 6.58
C SER A 101 -2.34 1.36 6.55
N GLY A 102 -2.52 0.64 7.67
CA GLY A 102 -2.26 -0.80 7.76
C GLY A 102 -3.12 -1.61 6.78
N VAL A 103 -4.42 -1.31 6.69
CA VAL A 103 -5.32 -1.95 5.72
C VAL A 103 -4.90 -1.62 4.29
N MET A 104 -4.68 -0.34 3.96
CA MET A 104 -4.30 0.07 2.60
C MET A 104 -3.00 -0.59 2.13
N GLN A 105 -1.98 -0.67 2.97
CA GLN A 105 -0.73 -1.35 2.61
C GLN A 105 -0.92 -2.85 2.38
N ARG A 106 -1.83 -3.50 3.11
CA ARG A 106 -2.15 -4.91 2.89
C ARG A 106 -2.94 -5.12 1.61
N MET A 107 -3.88 -4.24 1.31
CA MET A 107 -4.67 -4.27 0.08
C MET A 107 -3.81 -4.10 -1.17
N THR A 108 -2.82 -3.21 -1.16
CA THR A 108 -1.92 -3.03 -2.32
C THR A 108 -1.09 -4.27 -2.65
N ARG A 109 -0.84 -5.15 -1.67
CA ARG A 109 -0.08 -6.40 -1.86
C ARG A 109 -0.96 -7.59 -2.24
N LEU A 110 -2.28 -7.48 -2.05
CA LEU A 110 -3.22 -8.56 -2.33
C LEU A 110 -3.68 -8.49 -3.79
N PRO A 111 -3.54 -9.56 -4.59
CA PRO A 111 -3.83 -9.56 -6.02
C PRO A 111 -5.34 -9.65 -6.31
N VAL A 112 -6.16 -8.77 -5.74
CA VAL A 112 -7.62 -8.85 -5.82
C VAL A 112 -8.11 -8.77 -7.27
N LEU A 113 -7.57 -7.82 -8.03
CA LEU A 113 -7.97 -7.56 -9.41
C LEU A 113 -7.54 -8.68 -10.36
N GLN A 114 -6.36 -9.26 -10.12
CA GLN A 114 -5.78 -10.34 -10.91
C GLN A 114 -6.34 -11.71 -10.55
N TRP A 115 -7.10 -11.83 -9.46
CA TRP A 115 -7.60 -13.12 -8.97
C TRP A 115 -8.53 -13.79 -9.98
N GLY A 116 -9.50 -13.04 -10.51
CA GLY A 116 -10.41 -13.52 -11.56
C GLY A 116 -9.68 -13.86 -12.87
N GLN A 117 -8.64 -13.08 -13.22
CA GLN A 117 -7.81 -13.35 -14.40
C GLN A 117 -7.10 -14.71 -14.30
N ILE A 118 -6.52 -15.01 -13.14
CA ILE A 118 -5.88 -16.32 -12.90
C ILE A 118 -6.91 -17.46 -12.92
N ARG A 119 -8.12 -17.27 -12.38
CA ARG A 119 -9.20 -18.27 -12.46
C ARG A 119 -9.63 -18.57 -13.89
N ALA A 120 -9.76 -17.53 -14.71
CA ALA A 120 -10.10 -17.68 -16.12
C ALA A 120 -9.03 -18.48 -16.88
N ILE A 121 -7.75 -18.25 -16.57
CA ILE A 121 -6.63 -18.98 -17.17
C ILE A 121 -6.57 -20.42 -16.66
N GLU A 122 -6.78 -20.66 -15.36
CA GLU A 122 -6.89 -22.00 -14.80
C GLU A 122 -8.01 -22.78 -15.47
N LYS A 123 -9.17 -22.15 -15.67
CA LYS A 123 -10.28 -22.75 -16.41
C LYS A 123 -9.89 -23.10 -17.84
N PHE A 124 -9.17 -22.21 -18.54
CA PHE A 124 -8.66 -22.50 -19.88
C PHE A 124 -7.73 -23.73 -19.87
N VAL A 125 -6.83 -23.84 -18.89
CA VAL A 125 -5.93 -24.99 -18.72
C VAL A 125 -6.73 -26.28 -18.49
N ASP A 126 -7.70 -26.25 -17.59
CA ASP A 126 -8.56 -27.39 -17.26
C ASP A 126 -9.44 -27.84 -18.45
N ASP A 127 -9.89 -26.90 -19.28
CA ASP A 127 -10.71 -27.17 -20.47
C ASP A 127 -9.90 -27.71 -21.68
N HIS A 128 -8.56 -27.70 -21.63
CA HIS A 128 -7.66 -28.18 -22.71
C HIS A 128 -6.70 -29.30 -22.24
N PRO A 129 -7.21 -30.46 -21.79
CA PRO A 129 -6.42 -31.54 -21.18
C PRO A 129 -5.49 -32.26 -22.17
N ASP A 130 -5.66 -32.07 -23.48
CA ASP A 130 -4.76 -32.55 -24.52
C ASP A 130 -3.47 -31.72 -24.63
N GLN A 131 -3.48 -30.50 -24.09
CA GLN A 131 -2.40 -29.52 -24.22
C GLN A 131 -1.74 -29.15 -22.88
N PHE A 132 -2.44 -29.39 -21.78
CA PHE A 132 -1.96 -29.15 -20.42
C PHE A 132 -2.10 -30.39 -19.55
N SER A 133 -1.17 -30.54 -18.61
CA SER A 133 -1.16 -31.63 -17.64
C SER A 133 -1.92 -31.26 -16.37
N ALA A 134 -2.29 -32.27 -15.57
CA ALA A 134 -2.85 -32.02 -14.23
C ALA A 134 -1.90 -31.23 -13.32
N ASP A 135 -0.58 -31.36 -13.52
CA ASP A 135 0.42 -30.57 -12.78
C ASP A 135 0.37 -29.08 -13.11
N ASP A 136 -0.05 -28.71 -14.33
CA ASP A 136 -0.15 -27.31 -14.74
C ASP A 136 -1.29 -26.61 -14.00
N SER A 137 -2.43 -27.29 -13.84
CA SER A 137 -3.56 -26.81 -13.03
C SER A 137 -3.15 -26.61 -11.56
N LEU A 138 -2.36 -27.54 -10.99
CA LEU A 138 -1.86 -27.44 -9.61
C LEU A 138 -1.01 -26.19 -9.34
N GLN A 139 -0.41 -25.57 -10.37
CA GLN A 139 0.39 -24.36 -10.16
C GLN A 139 -0.47 -23.17 -9.71
N PHE A 140 -1.73 -23.10 -10.15
CA PHE A 140 -2.65 -22.03 -9.74
C PHE A 140 -3.09 -22.18 -8.27
N ASP A 141 -3.28 -23.41 -7.79
CA ASP A 141 -3.50 -23.69 -6.36
C ASP A 141 -2.30 -23.21 -5.52
N ARG A 142 -1.07 -23.49 -5.99
CA ARG A 142 0.15 -23.03 -5.32
C ARG A 142 0.24 -21.50 -5.29
N LEU A 143 -0.19 -20.81 -6.35
CA LEU A 143 -0.27 -19.34 -6.33
C LEU A 143 -1.21 -18.84 -5.24
N ARG A 144 -2.43 -19.36 -5.17
CA ARG A 144 -3.42 -18.96 -4.16
C ARG A 144 -2.91 -19.21 -2.73
N LYS A 145 -2.30 -20.37 -2.49
CA LYS A 145 -1.65 -20.69 -1.19
C LYS A 145 -0.46 -19.79 -0.89
N GLY A 146 0.31 -19.41 -1.91
CA GLY A 146 1.39 -18.44 -1.78
C GLY A 146 0.89 -17.07 -1.33
N VAL A 147 -0.26 -16.63 -1.82
CA VAL A 147 -0.91 -15.39 -1.39
C VAL A 147 -1.39 -15.49 0.05
N GLU A 148 -2.06 -16.59 0.42
CA GLU A 148 -2.51 -16.83 1.80
C GLU A 148 -1.33 -16.77 2.80
N ARG A 149 -0.18 -17.31 2.41
CA ARG A 149 1.06 -17.31 3.23
C ARG A 149 1.87 -16.03 3.12
N ASN A 150 1.38 -15.00 2.42
CA ASN A 150 2.08 -13.73 2.14
C ASN A 150 3.43 -13.90 1.43
N LYS A 151 3.63 -14.99 0.69
CA LYS A 151 4.84 -15.31 -0.10
C LYS A 151 4.74 -14.85 -1.55
N ILE A 152 3.53 -14.67 -2.03
CA ILE A 152 3.21 -14.22 -3.39
C ILE A 152 2.28 -13.00 -3.27
N THR A 153 2.49 -12.00 -4.11
CA THR A 153 1.81 -10.70 -4.05
C THR A 153 1.29 -10.26 -5.41
N THR A 154 0.58 -9.11 -5.45
CA THR A 154 0.17 -8.43 -6.67
C THR A 154 1.29 -8.28 -7.70
N ILE A 155 2.52 -7.97 -7.28
CA ILE A 155 3.67 -7.80 -8.18
C ILE A 155 3.96 -9.09 -8.95
N ASP A 156 3.88 -10.23 -8.25
CA ASP A 156 4.12 -11.54 -8.84
C ASP A 156 3.00 -11.88 -9.83
N PHE A 157 1.75 -11.60 -9.49
CA PHE A 157 0.60 -11.83 -10.38
C PHE A 157 0.71 -11.01 -11.66
N VAL A 158 1.04 -9.72 -11.58
CA VAL A 158 1.24 -8.87 -12.76
C VAL A 158 2.34 -9.42 -13.67
N HIS A 159 3.45 -9.89 -13.08
CA HIS A 159 4.53 -10.51 -13.84
C HIS A 159 4.11 -11.87 -14.45
N ILE A 160 3.38 -12.70 -13.71
CA ILE A 160 2.89 -14.00 -14.19
C ILE A 160 1.95 -13.82 -15.38
N LEU A 161 1.06 -12.84 -15.30
CA LEU A 161 0.02 -12.59 -16.30
C LEU A 161 0.49 -11.79 -17.53
N THR A 162 1.69 -11.21 -17.50
CA THR A 162 2.22 -10.41 -18.62
C THR A 162 2.05 -11.04 -20.02
N PRO A 163 2.25 -12.37 -20.23
CA PRO A 163 2.08 -12.97 -21.56
C PRO A 163 0.65 -12.91 -22.13
N VAL A 164 -0.35 -12.72 -21.27
CA VAL A 164 -1.77 -12.74 -21.62
C VAL A 164 -2.48 -11.44 -21.28
N LEU A 165 -1.75 -10.40 -20.87
CA LEU A 165 -2.32 -9.08 -20.58
C LEU A 165 -2.07 -8.10 -21.72
N GLN A 166 -3.09 -7.32 -22.03
CA GLN A 166 -3.01 -6.17 -22.92
C GLN A 166 -3.42 -4.91 -22.16
N SER A 167 -2.57 -3.88 -22.25
CA SER A 167 -2.90 -2.54 -21.80
C SER A 167 -3.46 -1.75 -22.98
N ASP A 168 -4.64 -1.16 -22.80
CA ASP A 168 -5.24 -0.25 -23.76
C ASP A 168 -5.03 1.19 -23.27
N PRO A 169 -4.57 2.16 -24.09
CA PRO A 169 -4.37 3.54 -23.67
C PRO A 169 -5.59 4.22 -23.04
N GLY A 170 -6.80 3.69 -23.24
CA GLY A 170 -8.05 4.18 -22.64
C GLY A 170 -8.49 3.49 -21.34
N ASN A 171 -7.83 2.39 -20.93
CA ASN A 171 -8.16 1.65 -19.72
C ASN A 171 -7.00 1.72 -18.72
N GLU A 172 -7.30 2.11 -17.48
CA GLU A 172 -6.31 2.11 -16.40
C GLU A 172 -5.88 0.67 -16.01
N GLU A 173 -6.72 -0.33 -16.31
CA GLU A 173 -6.44 -1.74 -16.02
C GLU A 173 -6.14 -2.56 -17.27
N ALA A 174 -5.11 -3.41 -17.17
CA ALA A 174 -4.78 -4.38 -18.20
C ALA A 174 -5.81 -5.52 -18.21
N GLN A 175 -6.30 -5.86 -19.41
CA GLN A 175 -7.28 -6.92 -19.62
C GLN A 175 -6.62 -8.16 -20.21
N LEU A 176 -7.28 -9.31 -20.09
CA LEU A 176 -6.82 -10.51 -20.77
C LEU A 176 -6.95 -10.34 -22.28
N VAL A 177 -5.94 -10.81 -23.02
CA VAL A 177 -6.01 -10.91 -24.47
C VAL A 177 -7.07 -11.95 -24.84
N GLU A 178 -7.97 -11.58 -25.74
CA GLU A 178 -8.95 -12.49 -26.30
C GLU A 178 -8.75 -12.65 -27.82
N PRO A 179 -8.69 -13.88 -28.35
CA PRO A 179 -8.71 -15.15 -27.63
C PRO A 179 -7.37 -15.47 -26.94
N LEU A 180 -7.43 -16.22 -25.83
CA LEU A 180 -6.25 -16.79 -25.20
C LEU A 180 -5.60 -17.82 -26.13
N THR A 181 -4.26 -17.80 -26.20
CA THR A 181 -3.49 -18.78 -26.98
C THR A 181 -2.77 -19.76 -26.06
N VAL A 182 -2.60 -20.98 -26.54
CA VAL A 182 -1.99 -22.08 -25.77
C VAL A 182 -0.55 -21.77 -25.41
N ASP A 183 0.22 -21.19 -26.32
CA ASP A 183 1.62 -20.83 -26.07
C ASP A 183 1.74 -19.73 -25.00
N ALA A 184 0.89 -18.71 -25.04
CA ALA A 184 0.87 -17.66 -24.03
C ALA A 184 0.44 -18.21 -22.66
N VAL A 185 -0.57 -19.07 -22.60
CA VAL A 185 -1.00 -19.71 -21.35
C VAL A 185 0.07 -20.65 -20.80
N ARG A 186 0.79 -21.39 -21.65
CA ARG A 186 1.93 -22.22 -21.21
C ARG A 186 3.01 -21.37 -20.56
N GLU A 187 3.27 -20.18 -21.09
CA GLU A 187 4.20 -19.24 -20.47
C GLU A 187 3.69 -18.75 -19.09
N VAL A 188 2.40 -18.44 -18.96
CA VAL A 188 1.78 -18.10 -17.66
C VAL A 188 1.96 -19.23 -16.66
N VAL A 189 1.69 -20.48 -17.04
CA VAL A 189 1.87 -21.66 -16.18
C VAL A 189 3.33 -21.80 -15.73
N GLN A 190 4.29 -21.63 -16.65
CA GLN A 190 5.70 -21.71 -16.31
C GLN A 190 6.14 -20.60 -15.34
N ARG A 191 5.63 -19.39 -15.52
CA ARG A 191 5.87 -18.26 -14.61
C ARG A 191 5.21 -18.51 -13.24
N ALA A 192 4.00 -19.07 -13.22
CA ALA A 192 3.30 -19.45 -12.01
C ALA A 192 4.10 -20.48 -11.20
N ARG A 193 4.59 -21.53 -11.86
CA ARG A 193 5.46 -22.55 -11.28
C ARG A 193 6.72 -21.94 -10.65
N THR A 194 7.42 -21.11 -11.42
CA THR A 194 8.66 -20.44 -10.97
C THR A 194 8.41 -19.57 -9.73
N SER A 195 7.32 -18.80 -9.71
CA SER A 195 6.95 -17.96 -8.57
C SER A 195 6.58 -18.78 -7.34
N ALA A 196 5.86 -19.89 -7.52
CA ALA A 196 5.52 -20.81 -6.45
C ALA A 196 6.74 -21.56 -5.89
N ASP A 197 7.67 -21.97 -6.74
CA ASP A 197 8.93 -22.61 -6.35
C ASP A 197 9.81 -21.65 -5.54
N ARG A 198 9.95 -20.40 -5.99
CA ARG A 198 10.66 -19.35 -5.23
C ARG A 198 10.00 -19.05 -3.89
N GLY A 199 8.68 -19.18 -3.82
CA GLY A 199 7.92 -19.05 -2.58
C GLY A 199 7.97 -20.28 -1.66
N GLU A 200 8.66 -21.35 -2.07
CA GLU A 200 8.70 -22.65 -1.39
C GLU A 200 7.30 -23.20 -1.10
N ILE A 201 6.36 -23.02 -2.03
CA ILE A 201 4.97 -23.43 -1.85
C ILE A 201 4.79 -24.88 -2.27
N GLU A 202 4.48 -25.77 -1.32
CA GLU A 202 4.26 -27.18 -1.61
C GLU A 202 2.94 -27.42 -2.38
N PRO A 203 2.94 -28.31 -3.38
CA PRO A 203 1.73 -28.77 -4.04
C PRO A 203 0.92 -29.64 -3.06
N THR A 204 -0.13 -29.07 -2.50
CA THR A 204 -1.12 -29.80 -1.68
C THR A 204 -2.47 -29.75 -2.40
N PRO A 205 -3.27 -30.82 -2.39
CA PRO A 205 -4.58 -30.85 -3.04
C PRO A 205 -5.52 -29.72 -2.58
N LYS A 206 -6.48 -29.40 -3.46
CA LYS A 206 -7.41 -28.26 -3.43
C LYS A 206 -8.05 -28.03 -2.06
N ASP A 207 -7.56 -27.04 -1.36
CA ASP A 207 -8.33 -26.27 -0.39
C ASP A 207 -8.39 -24.87 -0.99
N ASP A 208 -9.59 -24.47 -1.41
CA ASP A 208 -9.77 -23.29 -2.24
C ASP A 208 -10.23 -22.12 -1.39
N VAL A 209 -9.33 -21.15 -1.18
CA VAL A 209 -9.63 -19.96 -0.39
C VAL A 209 -10.05 -18.84 -1.34
N GLY A 210 -11.26 -18.32 -1.15
CA GLY A 210 -11.74 -17.14 -1.88
C GLY A 210 -10.96 -15.87 -1.53
N ILE A 211 -10.83 -14.96 -2.50
CA ILE A 211 -10.21 -13.65 -2.32
C ILE A 211 -10.98 -12.81 -1.30
N ASP A 212 -12.29 -12.97 -1.19
CA ASP A 212 -13.13 -12.29 -0.19
C ASP A 212 -12.68 -12.65 1.24
N THR A 213 -12.35 -13.93 1.44
CA THR A 213 -11.81 -14.44 2.71
C THR A 213 -10.43 -13.86 2.99
N LEU A 214 -9.57 -13.77 1.97
CA LEU A 214 -8.25 -13.15 2.11
C LEU A 214 -8.37 -11.64 2.39
N VAL A 215 -9.25 -10.93 1.68
CA VAL A 215 -9.53 -9.49 1.87
C VAL A 215 -9.99 -9.25 3.30
N ARG A 216 -10.96 -10.01 3.80
CA ARG A 216 -11.43 -9.93 5.19
C ARG A 216 -10.27 -10.08 6.17
N ARG A 217 -9.48 -11.16 6.05
CA ARG A 217 -8.34 -11.43 6.94
C ARG A 217 -7.32 -10.29 6.92
N GLN A 218 -7.07 -9.69 5.75
CA GLN A 218 -6.11 -8.60 5.61
C GLN A 218 -6.65 -7.26 6.13
N ILE A 219 -7.96 -6.98 6.00
CA ILE A 219 -8.61 -5.84 6.66
C ILE A 219 -8.50 -5.99 8.18
N GLU A 220 -8.88 -7.15 8.72
CA GLU A 220 -8.79 -7.43 10.16
C GLU A 220 -7.35 -7.32 10.68
N ALA A 221 -6.39 -7.88 9.95
CA ALA A 221 -4.97 -7.78 10.30
C ALA A 221 -4.46 -6.34 10.23
N GLY A 222 -4.90 -5.55 9.25
CA GLY A 222 -4.54 -4.14 9.13
C GLY A 222 -5.07 -3.30 10.30
N ILE A 223 -6.31 -3.56 10.73
CA ILE A 223 -6.93 -2.89 11.87
C ILE A 223 -6.26 -3.28 13.20
N GLN A 224 -5.89 -4.55 13.36
CA GLN A 224 -5.34 -5.06 14.63
C GLN A 224 -3.83 -4.84 14.78
N LYS A 225 -3.08 -4.98 13.69
CA LYS A 225 -1.60 -5.04 13.72
C LYS A 225 -0.93 -3.91 12.95
N GLY A 226 -1.70 -3.15 12.16
CA GLY A 226 -1.15 -2.13 11.27
C GLY A 226 -0.41 -2.76 10.09
N THR A 227 0.80 -2.26 9.84
CA THR A 227 1.64 -2.64 8.71
C THR A 227 2.24 -4.05 8.86
N TYR A 228 2.96 -4.52 7.83
CA TYR A 228 3.78 -5.73 7.93
C TYR A 228 5.06 -5.48 8.73
#